data_AF-A0AB34TB79-F1
#
_entry.id   AF-A0AB34TB79-F1
#
_cell.length_a   1.000
_cell.length_b   1.000
_cell.length_c   1.000
_cell.angle_alpha   90.00
_cell.angle_beta   90.00
_cell.angle_gamma   90.00
#
_symmetry.space_group_name_H-M   'P 1'
#
loop_
_entity.id
_entity.type
_entity.pdbx_description
1 polymer ?
#
loop_
_entity_poly.entity_id
_entity_poly.type
_entity_poly.pdbx_seq_one_letter_code
_entity_poly.pdbx_strand_id
1 'polypeptide(L)'
;MNDNVNHPAHYEQNGPFECIELTEHYDFCMGNAIKYVWRHNDKGHPIEDLNKALWYIEREMQLTSNGACSFIPYSSAWWLPYNEQDERIHQLRSIGFAHMPDFWAALSNKNLYGMKHAIGNRIQALTQHDQQQSLADAIDEAGKIISGNLHKACEALDTIFDKITDQLAQEQDE
;
A
#
# COMPACT_ATOMS: atom_id res chain seq x y z
N MET A 1 -4.72 -0.41 -29.53
CA MET A 1 -3.95 0.85 -29.51
C MET A 1 -4.12 1.41 -28.13
N ASN A 2 -3.07 1.47 -27.31
CA ASN A 2 -3.14 2.07 -25.97
C ASN A 2 -3.19 3.59 -26.13
N ASP A 3 -4.32 4.20 -25.83
CA ASP A 3 -4.43 5.64 -25.74
C ASP A 3 -3.97 6.09 -24.35
N ASN A 4 -2.67 6.36 -24.20
CA ASN A 4 -2.10 6.81 -22.93
C ASN A 4 -2.67 8.15 -22.43
N VAL A 5 -3.48 8.86 -23.23
CA VAL A 5 -4.04 10.17 -22.89
C VAL A 5 -5.48 10.01 -22.42
N ASN A 6 -6.32 9.29 -23.17
CA ASN A 6 -7.74 9.12 -22.83
C ASN A 6 -8.01 7.87 -21.98
N HIS A 7 -7.15 6.85 -22.08
CA HIS A 7 -7.27 5.56 -21.38
C HIS A 7 -5.88 5.04 -20.96
N PRO A 8 -5.20 5.70 -20.00
CA PRO A 8 -3.92 5.22 -19.55
C PRO A 8 -4.09 3.81 -18.95
N ALA A 9 -3.35 2.83 -19.46
CA ALA A 9 -3.46 1.42 -19.03
C ALA A 9 -3.29 1.20 -17.52
N HIS A 10 -2.71 2.17 -16.79
CA HIS A 10 -2.56 2.16 -15.34
C HIS A 10 -3.78 2.68 -14.56
N TYR A 11 -4.87 3.06 -15.23
CA TYR A 11 -6.16 3.40 -14.64
C TYR A 11 -7.29 2.45 -15.08
N GLU A 12 -7.24 1.88 -16.29
CA GLU A 12 -8.24 0.91 -16.79
C GLU A 12 -8.22 -0.45 -16.06
N GLN A 13 -7.10 -0.84 -15.45
CA GLN A 13 -6.94 -2.20 -14.89
C GLN A 13 -7.14 -2.33 -13.38
N ASN A 14 -7.33 -1.22 -12.66
CA ASN A 14 -7.18 -1.23 -11.20
C ASN A 14 -8.47 -0.92 -10.45
N GLY A 15 -9.64 -0.93 -11.07
CA GLY A 15 -10.89 -0.68 -10.36
C GLY A 15 -12.12 -1.01 -11.19
N PRO A 16 -13.31 -0.98 -10.59
CA PRO A 16 -14.56 -1.26 -11.30
C PRO A 16 -14.95 -0.20 -12.34
N PHE A 17 -14.29 0.96 -12.33
CA PHE A 17 -14.45 2.11 -13.22
C PHE A 17 -13.19 2.99 -13.13
N GLU A 18 -13.04 4.01 -13.98
CA GLU A 18 -11.88 4.89 -13.96
C GLU A 18 -11.94 5.90 -12.80
N CYS A 19 -10.78 6.17 -12.17
CA CYS A 19 -10.71 7.09 -11.03
C CYS A 19 -11.28 8.49 -11.33
N ILE A 20 -11.16 8.97 -12.57
CA ILE A 20 -11.71 10.27 -12.98
C ILE A 20 -13.24 10.29 -12.90
N GLU A 21 -13.92 9.19 -13.24
CA GLU A 21 -15.39 9.08 -13.23
C GLU A 21 -15.98 9.33 -11.83
N LEU A 22 -15.24 9.01 -10.77
CA LEU A 22 -15.63 9.37 -9.40
C LEU A 22 -15.12 10.74 -9.00
N THR A 23 -13.84 11.04 -9.26
CA THR A 23 -13.20 12.24 -8.69
C THR A 23 -13.61 13.55 -9.33
N GLU A 24 -14.18 13.54 -10.54
CA GLU A 24 -14.75 14.72 -11.18
C GLU A 24 -15.96 15.31 -10.43
N HIS A 25 -16.62 14.51 -9.59
CA HIS A 25 -17.77 14.93 -8.77
C HIS A 25 -17.36 15.56 -7.43
N TYR A 26 -16.06 15.67 -7.15
CA TYR A 26 -15.54 16.16 -5.88
C TYR A 26 -14.70 17.43 -6.05
N ASP A 27 -14.72 18.26 -5.01
CA ASP A 27 -13.85 19.44 -4.94
C ASP A 27 -12.38 19.05 -4.96
N PHE A 28 -11.53 20.02 -5.32
CA PHE A 28 -10.11 19.81 -5.56
C PHE A 28 -9.40 19.00 -4.47
N CYS A 29 -9.63 19.30 -3.19
CA CYS A 29 -8.99 18.58 -2.10
C CYS A 29 -9.48 17.13 -2.02
N MET A 30 -10.80 16.92 -2.08
CA MET A 30 -11.40 15.60 -1.94
C MET A 30 -11.09 14.71 -3.15
N GLY A 31 -11.18 15.25 -4.37
CA GLY A 31 -10.79 14.54 -5.59
C GLY A 31 -9.32 14.12 -5.56
N ASN A 32 -8.41 14.97 -5.07
CA ASN A 32 -7.01 14.58 -4.89
C ASN A 32 -6.84 13.50 -3.81
N ALA A 33 -7.50 13.64 -2.66
CA ALA A 33 -7.45 12.61 -1.61
C ALA A 33 -7.88 11.24 -2.14
N ILE A 34 -9.00 11.18 -2.87
CA ILE A 34 -9.48 9.95 -3.52
C ILE A 34 -8.46 9.43 -4.52
N LYS A 35 -7.87 10.27 -5.38
CA LYS A 35 -6.83 9.85 -6.36
C LYS A 35 -5.63 9.20 -5.69
N TYR A 36 -5.18 9.74 -4.56
CA TYR A 36 -4.06 9.17 -3.81
C TYR A 36 -4.43 7.86 -3.12
N VAL A 37 -5.63 7.76 -2.53
CA VAL A 37 -6.13 6.48 -1.99
C VAL A 37 -6.33 5.45 -3.11
N TRP A 38 -6.78 5.86 -4.28
CA TRP A 38 -7.00 4.96 -5.41
C TRP A 38 -5.71 4.28 -5.85
N ARG A 39 -4.63 5.05 -6.02
CA ARG A 39 -3.39 4.59 -6.65
C ARG A 39 -2.35 4.01 -5.70
N HIS A 40 -2.54 4.15 -4.38
CA HIS A 40 -1.50 3.80 -3.40
C HIS A 40 -1.08 2.34 -3.51
N ASN A 41 -1.99 1.46 -3.92
CA ASN A 41 -1.73 0.03 -4.04
C ASN A 41 -0.88 -0.33 -5.28
N ASP A 42 -0.69 0.59 -6.22
CA ASP A 42 -0.14 0.28 -7.56
C ASP A 42 1.21 0.95 -7.84
N LYS A 43 1.48 2.13 -7.25
CA LYS A 43 2.65 2.97 -7.62
C LYS A 43 3.93 2.69 -6.83
N GLY A 44 4.01 1.58 -6.10
CA GLY A 44 5.22 1.15 -5.38
C GLY A 44 5.59 1.98 -4.15
N HIS A 45 4.92 3.10 -3.88
CA HIS A 45 5.13 3.95 -2.70
C HIS A 45 3.82 4.17 -1.91
N PRO A 46 3.21 3.10 -1.37
CA PRO A 46 1.86 3.15 -0.79
C PRO A 46 1.77 4.13 0.39
N ILE A 47 2.78 4.15 1.27
CA ILE A 47 2.80 5.04 2.44
C ILE A 47 2.90 6.51 2.02
N GLU A 48 3.72 6.85 1.03
CA GLU A 48 3.86 8.23 0.56
C GLU A 48 2.53 8.74 -0.04
N ASP A 49 1.88 7.91 -0.85
CA ASP A 49 0.60 8.27 -1.46
C ASP A 49 -0.50 8.43 -0.40
N LEU A 50 -0.57 7.55 0.59
CA LEU A 50 -1.52 7.70 1.70
C LEU A 50 -1.25 8.94 2.56
N ASN A 51 0.02 9.32 2.77
CA ASN A 51 0.35 10.57 3.44
C ASN A 51 -0.09 11.80 2.63
N LYS A 52 0.00 11.77 1.30
CA LYS A 52 -0.55 12.83 0.45
C LYS A 52 -2.08 12.89 0.57
N ALA A 53 -2.76 11.74 0.56
CA ALA A 53 -4.21 11.68 0.78
C ALA A 53 -4.60 12.31 2.13
N LEU A 54 -3.88 11.95 3.19
CA LEU A 54 -4.06 12.49 4.54
C LEU A 54 -3.92 14.02 4.55
N TRP A 55 -2.89 14.56 3.90
CA TRP A 55 -2.66 16.00 3.79
C TRP A 55 -3.85 16.74 3.15
N TYR A 56 -4.41 16.20 2.07
CA TYR A 56 -5.59 16.81 1.42
C TYR A 56 -6.84 16.77 2.30
N ILE A 57 -7.05 15.68 3.06
CA ILE A 57 -8.18 15.59 4.00
C ILE A 57 -8.01 16.57 5.14
N GLU A 58 -6.83 16.68 5.72
CA GLU A 58 -6.58 17.65 6.79
C GLU A 58 -6.80 19.09 6.32
N ARG A 59 -6.42 19.39 5.07
CA ARG A 59 -6.70 20.68 4.46
C ARG A 59 -8.20 20.92 4.28
N GLU A 60 -8.95 19.92 3.83
CA GLU A 60 -10.41 19.98 3.72
C GLU A 60 -11.08 20.22 5.08
N MET A 61 -10.59 19.54 6.12
CA MET A 61 -11.03 19.76 7.50
C MET A 61 -10.76 21.18 7.98
N GLN A 62 -9.60 21.76 7.64
CA GLN A 62 -9.27 23.15 7.99
C GLN A 62 -10.17 24.16 7.28
N LEU A 63 -10.46 23.94 5.99
CA LEU A 63 -11.38 24.77 5.21
C LEU A 63 -12.79 24.75 5.82
N THR A 64 -13.24 23.57 6.26
CA THR A 64 -14.54 23.37 6.89
C THR A 64 -14.59 23.96 8.32
N SER A 65 -13.52 23.82 9.11
CA SER A 65 -13.50 24.20 10.53
C SER A 65 -13.29 25.70 10.78
N ASN A 66 -12.55 26.40 9.92
CA ASN A 66 -12.20 27.81 10.14
C ASN A 66 -13.23 28.83 9.62
N GLY A 67 -14.40 28.39 9.10
CA GLY A 67 -15.42 29.33 8.61
C GLY A 67 -14.97 30.27 7.49
N ALA A 68 -13.79 30.04 6.89
CA ALA A 68 -13.26 30.79 5.75
C ALA A 68 -13.83 30.31 4.41
N CYS A 69 -14.71 29.31 4.45
CA CYS A 69 -15.78 29.18 3.48
C CYS A 69 -17.13 29.51 4.14
N SER A 70 -17.22 30.71 4.70
CA SER A 70 -18.48 31.43 4.73
C SER A 70 -18.77 31.77 3.26
N PHE A 71 -19.70 31.01 2.67
CA PHE A 71 -20.30 31.21 1.35
C PHE A 71 -19.63 30.52 0.15
N ILE A 72 -19.84 29.20 0.03
CA ILE A 72 -20.44 28.71 -1.22
C ILE A 72 -21.93 28.57 -0.92
N PRO A 73 -22.81 29.34 -1.59
CA PRO A 73 -24.23 29.22 -1.33
C PRO A 73 -24.67 27.81 -1.67
N TYR A 74 -25.40 27.16 -0.76
CA TYR A 74 -26.16 25.93 -1.05
C TYR A 74 -27.09 26.09 -2.27
N SER A 75 -27.31 27.30 -2.81
CA SER A 75 -28.04 27.57 -4.05
C SER A 75 -27.19 27.69 -5.32
N SER A 76 -25.86 27.56 -5.26
CA SER A 76 -25.05 27.11 -6.41
C SER A 76 -24.83 25.60 -6.38
N ALA A 77 -25.43 24.85 -5.44
CA ALA A 77 -25.39 23.39 -5.38
C ALA A 77 -26.32 22.69 -6.41
N TRP A 78 -26.47 23.28 -7.61
CA TRP A 78 -27.17 22.66 -8.75
C TRP A 78 -26.20 22.05 -9.78
N TRP A 79 -24.88 22.10 -9.55
CA TRP A 79 -23.85 21.51 -10.44
C TRP A 79 -22.89 20.55 -9.74
N LEU A 80 -23.05 20.26 -8.45
CA LEU A 80 -22.41 19.10 -7.84
C LEU A 80 -23.16 17.86 -8.33
N PRO A 81 -22.59 16.99 -9.18
CA PRO A 81 -23.20 15.72 -9.52
C PRO A 81 -22.91 14.75 -8.36
N TYR A 82 -23.21 15.15 -7.12
CA TYR A 82 -23.35 14.17 -6.05
C TYR A 82 -24.74 13.58 -6.22
N ASN A 83 -24.86 12.67 -7.18
CA ASN A 83 -26.01 11.80 -7.22
C ASN A 83 -25.93 10.96 -5.94
N GLU A 84 -26.88 11.10 -5.02
CA GLU A 84 -26.98 10.17 -3.88
C GLU A 84 -27.14 8.71 -4.35
N GLN A 85 -27.48 8.50 -5.63
CA GLN A 85 -27.53 7.22 -6.33
C GLN A 85 -26.20 6.88 -7.02
N ASP A 86 -25.09 7.59 -6.76
CA ASP A 86 -23.77 7.18 -7.27
C ASP A 86 -23.33 5.89 -6.55
N GLU A 87 -23.74 4.76 -7.13
CA GLU A 87 -23.47 3.42 -6.62
C GLU A 87 -21.98 3.06 -6.65
N ARG A 88 -21.14 3.86 -7.32
CA ARG A 88 -19.70 3.62 -7.44
C ARG A 88 -19.01 3.55 -6.08
N ILE A 89 -19.33 4.45 -5.14
CA ILE A 89 -18.75 4.42 -3.79
C ILE A 89 -19.19 3.16 -3.04
N HIS A 90 -20.46 2.77 -3.19
CA HIS A 90 -20.99 1.53 -2.62
C HIS A 90 -20.29 0.31 -3.20
N GLN A 91 -20.03 0.31 -4.51
CA GLN A 91 -19.28 -0.74 -5.19
C GLN A 91 -17.85 -0.82 -4.63
N LEU A 92 -17.11 0.29 -4.55
CA LEU A 92 -15.76 0.34 -3.98
C LEU A 92 -15.71 -0.19 -2.54
N ARG A 93 -16.70 0.20 -1.72
CA ARG A 93 -16.84 -0.33 -0.36
C ARG A 93 -17.10 -1.84 -0.36
N SER A 94 -18.01 -2.32 -1.21
CA SER A 94 -18.42 -3.73 -1.26
C SER A 94 -17.28 -4.66 -1.67
N ILE A 95 -16.43 -4.21 -2.61
CA ILE A 95 -15.27 -4.97 -3.07
C ILE A 95 -14.04 -4.75 -2.18
N GLY A 96 -14.13 -3.87 -1.18
CA GLY A 96 -13.00 -3.51 -0.32
C GLY A 96 -11.84 -2.90 -1.11
N PHE A 97 -12.15 -2.07 -2.10
CA PHE A 97 -11.16 -1.57 -3.06
C PHE A 97 -9.95 -0.95 -2.38
N ALA A 98 -8.75 -1.24 -2.91
CA ALA A 98 -7.45 -0.82 -2.37
C ALA A 98 -7.24 -1.18 -0.88
N HIS A 99 -7.92 -2.21 -0.37
CA HIS A 99 -7.93 -2.59 1.05
C HIS A 99 -8.37 -1.46 1.98
N MET A 100 -9.29 -0.61 1.51
CA MET A 100 -9.73 0.61 2.19
C MET A 100 -11.25 0.69 2.40
N PRO A 101 -11.95 -0.37 2.85
CA PRO A 101 -13.42 -0.36 2.99
C PRO A 101 -13.93 0.74 3.94
N ASP A 102 -13.20 1.02 5.02
CA ASP A 102 -13.56 2.05 5.99
C ASP A 102 -13.44 3.46 5.42
N PHE A 103 -12.48 3.69 4.52
CA PHE A 103 -12.35 4.96 3.83
C PHE A 103 -13.55 5.19 2.91
N TRP A 104 -13.93 4.19 2.10
CA TRP A 104 -15.09 4.30 1.20
C TRP A 104 -16.40 4.46 1.98
N ALA A 105 -16.55 3.80 3.13
CA ALA A 105 -17.68 3.99 4.02
C ALA A 105 -17.71 5.38 4.68
N ALA A 106 -16.55 5.93 5.04
CA ALA A 106 -16.47 7.28 5.56
C ALA A 106 -16.76 8.33 4.47
N LEU A 107 -16.30 8.08 3.25
CA LEU A 107 -16.57 8.90 2.07
C LEU A 107 -18.07 8.98 1.76
N SER A 108 -18.77 7.83 1.74
CA SER A 108 -20.23 7.80 1.50
C SER A 108 -21.02 8.59 2.55
N ASN A 109 -20.51 8.64 3.78
CA ASN A 109 -21.11 9.36 4.90
C ASN A 109 -20.59 10.80 5.07
N LYS A 110 -19.77 11.31 4.14
CA LYS A 110 -19.13 12.63 4.20
C LYS A 110 -18.37 12.88 5.52
N ASN A 111 -17.80 11.82 6.10
CA ASN A 111 -17.15 11.84 7.40
C ASN A 111 -15.62 12.00 7.24
N LEU A 112 -15.15 13.24 7.26
CA LEU A 112 -13.71 13.55 7.12
C LEU A 112 -12.84 12.91 8.21
N TYR A 113 -13.32 12.86 9.45
CA TYR A 113 -12.60 12.20 10.55
C TYR A 113 -12.48 10.69 10.33
N GLY A 114 -13.54 10.05 9.85
CA GLY A 114 -13.53 8.63 9.49
C GLY A 114 -12.55 8.35 8.36
N MET A 115 -12.53 9.19 7.32
CA MET A 115 -11.59 9.04 6.20
C MET A 115 -10.14 9.20 6.67
N LYS A 116 -9.86 10.21 7.49
CA LYS A 116 -8.56 10.42 8.13
C LYS A 116 -8.11 9.21 8.92
N HIS A 117 -9.00 8.66 9.75
CA HIS A 117 -8.69 7.50 10.59
C HIS A 117 -8.43 6.24 9.76
N ALA A 118 -9.20 6.01 8.70
CA ALA A 118 -9.00 4.87 7.80
C ALA A 118 -7.63 4.91 7.12
N ILE A 119 -7.21 6.09 6.64
CA ILE A 119 -5.89 6.28 6.05
C ILE A 119 -4.79 6.04 7.08
N GLY A 120 -4.93 6.60 8.29
CA GLY A 120 -3.97 6.38 9.38
C GLY A 120 -3.79 4.90 9.72
N ASN A 121 -4.88 4.15 9.85
CA ASN A 121 -4.85 2.72 10.11
C ASN A 121 -4.11 1.95 9.01
N ARG A 122 -4.36 2.31 7.73
CA ARG A 122 -3.69 1.66 6.60
C ARG A 122 -2.19 1.94 6.58
N ILE A 123 -1.77 3.18 6.85
CA ILE A 123 -0.34 3.53 6.97
C ILE A 123 0.33 2.71 8.07
N GLN A 124 -0.32 2.56 9.23
CA GLN A 124 0.22 1.75 10.32
C GLN A 124 0.35 0.28 9.93
N ALA A 125 -0.67 -0.29 9.28
CA ALA A 125 -0.64 -1.67 8.81
C ALA A 125 0.48 -1.93 7.79
N LEU A 126 0.69 -1.01 6.85
CA LEU A 126 1.77 -1.10 5.86
C LEU A 126 3.15 -1.00 6.52
N THR A 127 3.32 -0.06 7.46
CA THR A 127 4.58 0.07 8.23
C THR A 127 4.92 -1.20 9.00
N GLN A 128 3.93 -1.83 9.62
CA GLN A 128 4.13 -3.09 10.36
C GLN A 128 4.52 -4.23 9.42
N HIS A 129 3.90 -4.31 8.25
CA HIS A 129 4.24 -5.31 7.24
C HIS A 129 5.69 -5.14 6.75
N ASP A 130 6.12 -3.92 6.45
CA ASP A 130 7.50 -3.63 6.02
C ASP A 130 8.53 -4.02 7.10
N GLN A 131 8.22 -3.77 8.38
CA GLN A 131 9.07 -4.17 9.50
C GLN A 131 9.15 -5.71 9.64
N GLN A 132 8.02 -6.40 9.49
CA GLN A 132 7.98 -7.87 9.55
C GLN A 132 8.75 -8.51 8.39
N GLN A 133 8.61 -7.97 7.18
CA GLN A 133 9.33 -8.46 6.00
C GLN A 133 10.84 -8.27 6.16
N SER A 134 11.28 -7.09 6.59
CA SER A 134 12.70 -6.81 6.85
C SER A 134 13.31 -7.76 7.89
N LEU A 135 12.55 -8.07 8.95
CA LEU A 135 12.97 -9.06 9.95
C LEU A 135 13.07 -10.48 9.36
N ALA A 136 12.10 -10.88 8.54
CA ALA A 136 12.11 -12.19 7.89
C ALA A 136 13.31 -12.35 6.94
N ASP A 137 13.62 -11.32 6.16
CA ASP A 137 14.77 -11.30 5.25
C ASP A 137 16.10 -11.38 6.03
N ALA A 138 16.21 -10.69 7.17
CA ALA A 138 17.38 -10.78 8.04
C ALA A 138 17.57 -12.17 8.66
N ILE A 139 16.47 -12.84 9.02
CA ILE A 139 16.51 -14.22 9.54
C ILE A 139 16.95 -15.19 8.43
N ASP A 140 16.43 -15.03 7.21
CA ASP A 140 16.81 -15.86 6.06
C ASP A 140 18.30 -15.73 5.74
N GLU A 141 18.83 -14.50 5.74
CA GLU A 141 20.25 -14.25 5.50
C GLU A 141 21.13 -14.86 6.61
N ALA A 142 20.75 -14.73 7.87
CA ALA A 142 21.45 -15.38 8.98
C ALA A 142 21.43 -16.91 8.84
N GLY A 143 20.30 -17.49 8.41
CA GLY A 143 20.16 -18.91 8.13
C GLY A 143 21.12 -19.41 7.05
N LYS A 144 21.24 -18.67 5.94
CA LYS A 144 22.20 -18.97 4.86
C LYS A 144 23.64 -18.98 5.35
N ILE A 145 24.03 -18.01 6.18
CA ILE A 145 25.39 -17.93 6.75
C ILE A 145 25.67 -19.14 7.65
N ILE A 146 24.74 -19.49 8.54
CA ILE A 146 24.90 -20.63 9.45
C ILE A 146 25.03 -21.93 8.65
N SER A 147 24.14 -22.15 7.67
CA SER A 147 24.17 -23.32 6.81
C SER A 147 25.49 -23.44 6.03
N GLY A 148 25.96 -22.34 5.45
CA GLY A 148 27.24 -22.32 4.71
C GLY A 148 28.45 -22.62 5.59
N ASN A 149 28.47 -22.13 6.84
CA ASN A 149 29.56 -22.42 7.78
C ASN A 149 29.53 -23.87 8.26
N LEU A 150 28.34 -24.42 8.51
CA LEU A 150 28.19 -25.83 8.88
C LEU A 150 28.67 -26.75 7.74
N HIS A 151 28.30 -26.43 6.50
CA HIS A 151 28.76 -27.17 5.33
C HIS A 151 30.29 -27.19 5.22
N LYS A 152 30.94 -26.02 5.33
CA LYS A 152 32.41 -25.91 5.33
C LYS A 152 33.07 -26.70 6.47
N ALA A 153 32.45 -26.74 7.65
CA ALA A 153 32.95 -27.50 8.78
C ALA A 153 32.89 -29.02 8.52
N CYS A 154 31.79 -29.50 7.92
CA CYS A 154 31.65 -30.90 7.51
C CYS A 154 32.73 -31.28 6.48
N GLU A 155 32.93 -30.48 5.43
CA GLU A 155 33.97 -30.75 4.41
C GLU A 155 35.39 -30.83 5.02
N ALA A 156 35.69 -29.97 5.99
CA ALA A 156 36.97 -29.99 6.68
C ALA A 156 37.15 -31.25 7.53
N LEU A 157 36.09 -31.72 8.19
CA LEU A 157 36.11 -32.97 8.96
C LEU A 157 36.30 -34.19 8.05
N ASP A 158 35.60 -34.25 6.92
CA ASP A 158 35.77 -35.33 5.93
C ASP A 158 37.22 -35.36 5.42
N THR A 159 37.79 -34.18 5.10
CA THR A 159 39.21 -34.07 4.68
C THR A 159 40.18 -34.54 5.76
N ILE A 160 39.89 -34.28 7.04
CA ILE A 160 40.71 -34.76 8.16
C ILE A 160 40.58 -36.28 8.31
N PHE A 161 39.36 -36.81 8.20
CA PHE A 161 39.09 -38.24 8.28
C PHE A 161 39.81 -39.03 7.18
N ASP A 162 39.77 -38.55 5.94
CA ASP A 162 40.50 -39.15 4.82
C ASP A 162 42.02 -39.20 5.09
N LYS A 163 42.60 -38.08 5.55
CA LYS A 163 44.03 -38.02 5.90
C LYS A 163 44.43 -38.99 7.00
N ILE A 164 43.60 -39.14 8.05
CA ILE A 164 43.86 -40.08 9.13
C ILE A 164 43.79 -41.52 8.60
N THR A 165 42.82 -41.82 7.74
CA THR A 165 42.66 -43.15 7.15
C THR A 165 43.85 -43.52 6.27
N ASP A 166 44.34 -42.58 5.45
CA ASP A 166 45.53 -42.76 4.62
C ASP A 166 46.79 -43.01 5.46
N GLN A 167 46.98 -42.27 6.56
CA GLN A 167 48.11 -42.48 7.48
C GLN A 167 48.08 -43.87 8.12
N LEU A 168 46.91 -44.31 8.61
CA LEU A 168 46.76 -45.63 9.23
C LEU A 168 46.98 -46.77 8.23
N ALA A 169 46.64 -46.57 6.95
CA ALA A 169 46.90 -47.55 5.90
C ALA A 169 48.40 -47.70 5.62
N GLN A 170 49.17 -46.60 5.64
CA GLN A 170 50.61 -46.61 5.43
C GLN A 170 51.38 -47.31 6.57
N GLU A 171 50.91 -47.18 7.81
CA GLU A 171 51.53 -47.82 8.98
C GLU A 171 51.32 -49.35 9.06
N GLN A 172 50.40 -49.93 8.28
CA GLN A 172 50.14 -51.39 8.27
C GLN A 172 50.94 -52.16 7.21
N ASP A 173 51.54 -51.47 6.23
CA ASP A 173 52.34 -52.07 5.16
C ASP A 173 53.87 -52.06 5.46
N GLU A 174 54.29 -51.53 6.63
CA GLU A 174 55.66 -51.58 7.17
C GLU A 174 55.84 -52.69 8.25
#